data_AF-A0A257LZS7-F1
#
_entry.id   AF-A0A257LZS7-F1
#
_cell.length_a   1.000
_cell.length_b   1.000
_cell.length_c   1.000
_cell.angle_alpha   90.00
_cell.angle_beta   90.00
_cell.angle_gamma   90.00
#
_symmetry.space_group_name_H-M   'P 1'
#
loop_
_entity.id
_entity.type
_entity.pdbx_description
1 polymer ?
#
loop_
_entity_poly.entity_id
_entity_poly.type
_entity_poly.pdbx_seq_one_letter_code
_entity_poly.pdbx_strand_id
1 'polypeptide(L)'
;MGGTLVFRGTRVPAQSLLDYLNDGFSVDDFIAYFPSVKKDDALEFLRTRPAGKPFCLTLAFFATHAEDGNPLQYLPQPDSMKLYEDVTIPVPKTGTDEAFHKLPEFIANEKNEGRNRWHWRFDTPEKYQTMMKNYYRLATEVDTTCGRVLAELKKEGVLDNTLVIFTGDNGNFHGEHQLADKWYPHEESIRVPLIVRDPRMAKSRVGKTNDVFALNVDLAPTFLAAAGIKAPKTMQGRDLAPLYVSEKDPEWRTEFFYEFATMKNTSFIPASQALVRKDWKYMLWPDFKREQLFDLKGDPFEENDLINDPAQKDRLTEMRKRFEELKAAAK
;
A
#
# COMPACT_ATOMS: atom_id res chain seq x y z
N MET A 1 18.71 -10.98 -15.47
CA MET A 1 18.16 -9.63 -15.17
C MET A 1 16.84 -9.52 -15.90
N GLY A 2 15.75 -9.98 -15.28
CA GLY A 2 14.42 -10.03 -15.89
C GLY A 2 13.53 -8.99 -15.20
N GLY A 3 13.76 -7.72 -15.50
CA GLY A 3 12.83 -6.65 -15.14
C GLY A 3 11.75 -6.60 -16.22
N THR A 4 10.52 -6.89 -15.81
CA THR A 4 9.39 -6.97 -16.71
C THR A 4 8.75 -5.59 -16.91
N LEU A 5 8.74 -5.08 -18.15
CA LEU A 5 7.88 -3.94 -18.50
C LEU A 5 6.41 -4.38 -18.43
N VAL A 6 5.57 -3.58 -17.77
CA VAL A 6 4.14 -3.83 -17.56
C VAL A 6 3.36 -2.70 -18.23
N PHE A 7 2.33 -3.03 -19.02
CA PHE A 7 1.44 -2.04 -19.63
C PHE A 7 0.34 -1.60 -18.66
N ARG A 8 -0.18 -0.38 -18.87
CA ARG A 8 -1.29 0.17 -18.08
C ARG A 8 -2.54 -0.71 -18.28
N GLY A 9 -3.02 -1.34 -17.20
CA GLY A 9 -4.26 -2.13 -17.19
C GLY A 9 -4.12 -3.65 -17.36
N THR A 10 -2.94 -4.17 -17.66
CA THR A 10 -2.70 -5.63 -17.72
C THR A 10 -1.35 -6.00 -17.09
N ARG A 11 -1.35 -6.94 -16.14
CA ARG A 11 -0.13 -7.47 -15.50
C ARG A 11 0.45 -8.61 -16.33
N VAL A 12 0.97 -8.31 -17.52
CA VAL A 12 1.57 -9.33 -18.39
C VAL A 12 3.05 -9.05 -18.57
N PRO A 13 3.91 -10.08 -18.50
CA PRO A 13 5.32 -9.85 -18.75
C PRO A 13 5.67 -9.45 -20.18
N ALA A 14 6.53 -8.44 -20.36
CA ALA A 14 7.02 -8.01 -21.67
C ALA A 14 7.59 -9.14 -22.54
N GLN A 15 8.17 -10.18 -21.92
CA GLN A 15 8.62 -11.37 -22.66
C GLN A 15 7.46 -12.09 -23.34
N SER A 16 6.30 -12.19 -22.70
CA SER A 16 5.11 -12.80 -23.28
C SER A 16 4.55 -12.02 -24.47
N LEU A 17 4.72 -10.68 -24.49
CA LEU A 17 4.41 -9.88 -25.68
C LEU A 17 5.38 -10.16 -26.82
N LEU A 18 6.68 -10.19 -26.53
CA LEU A 18 7.70 -10.48 -27.55
C LEU A 18 7.52 -11.88 -28.14
N ASP A 19 7.17 -12.87 -27.32
CA ASP A 19 6.90 -14.24 -27.77
C ASP A 19 5.67 -14.28 -28.70
N TYR A 20 4.58 -13.58 -28.34
CA TYR A 20 3.38 -13.46 -29.20
C TYR A 20 3.67 -12.77 -30.55
N LEU A 21 4.44 -11.68 -30.53
CA LEU A 21 4.83 -10.97 -31.75
C LEU A 21 5.72 -11.85 -32.65
N ASN A 22 6.63 -12.62 -32.06
CA ASN A 22 7.49 -13.56 -32.78
C ASN A 22 6.70 -14.72 -33.40
N ASP A 23 5.60 -15.12 -32.77
CA ASP A 23 4.67 -16.15 -33.28
C ASP A 23 3.69 -15.60 -34.33
N GLY A 24 3.81 -14.32 -34.72
CA GLY A 24 3.06 -13.70 -35.81
C GLY A 24 1.71 -13.11 -35.40
N PHE A 25 1.41 -13.03 -34.10
CA PHE A 25 0.23 -12.35 -33.59
C PHE A 25 0.47 -10.83 -33.52
N SER A 26 -0.56 -10.03 -33.75
CA SER A 26 -0.47 -8.57 -33.62
C SER A 26 -0.53 -8.11 -32.16
N VAL A 27 -0.16 -6.85 -31.89
CA VAL A 27 -0.39 -6.23 -30.56
C VAL A 27 -1.88 -6.21 -30.21
N ASP A 28 -2.75 -6.03 -31.20
CA ASP A 28 -4.20 -6.06 -31.00
C ASP A 28 -4.68 -7.47 -30.65
N ASP A 29 -4.11 -8.51 -31.26
CA ASP A 29 -4.35 -9.91 -30.87
C ASP A 29 -3.87 -10.17 -29.45
N PHE A 30 -2.67 -9.70 -29.09
CA PHE A 30 -2.15 -9.82 -27.73
C PHE A 30 -3.10 -9.17 -26.71
N ILE A 31 -3.57 -7.94 -26.96
CA ILE A 31 -4.53 -7.26 -26.09
C ILE A 31 -5.88 -8.00 -26.04
N ALA A 32 -6.33 -8.57 -27.17
CA ALA A 32 -7.57 -9.35 -27.24
C ALA A 32 -7.48 -10.71 -26.52
N TYR A 33 -6.30 -11.35 -26.52
CA TYR A 33 -6.03 -12.64 -25.87
C TYR A 33 -5.60 -12.52 -24.41
N PHE A 34 -5.19 -11.33 -23.95
CA PHE A 34 -4.99 -11.02 -22.53
C PHE A 34 -6.24 -10.31 -21.99
N PRO A 35 -7.30 -11.06 -21.61
CA PRO A 35 -8.48 -10.44 -21.05
C PRO A 35 -8.09 -9.62 -19.82
N SER A 36 -8.75 -8.47 -19.66
CA SER A 36 -8.89 -7.84 -18.35
C SER A 36 -9.15 -8.94 -17.32
N VAL A 37 -8.30 -9.09 -16.30
CA VAL A 37 -8.55 -10.11 -15.26
C VAL A 37 -9.92 -9.83 -14.67
N LYS A 38 -10.90 -10.68 -14.95
CA LYS A 38 -12.26 -10.51 -14.45
C LYS A 38 -12.30 -11.03 -13.01
N LYS A 39 -13.25 -10.51 -12.22
CA LYS A 39 -13.50 -10.99 -10.85
C LYS A 39 -13.69 -12.51 -10.80
N ASP A 40 -14.19 -13.11 -11.88
CA ASP A 40 -14.45 -14.54 -11.99
C ASP A 40 -13.21 -15.39 -12.32
N ASP A 41 -12.12 -14.79 -12.82
CA ASP A 41 -10.90 -15.52 -13.20
C ASP A 41 -10.22 -16.14 -11.97
N ALA A 42 -10.33 -15.50 -10.80
CA ALA A 42 -9.85 -16.07 -9.54
C ALA A 42 -10.66 -17.33 -9.16
N LEU A 43 -11.97 -17.32 -9.39
CA LEU A 43 -12.84 -18.46 -9.10
C LEU A 43 -12.62 -19.58 -10.12
N GLU A 44 -12.43 -19.22 -11.40
CA GLU A 44 -12.10 -20.16 -12.46
C GLU A 44 -10.74 -20.83 -12.22
N PHE A 45 -9.71 -20.05 -11.84
CA PHE A 45 -8.43 -20.60 -11.42
C PHE A 45 -8.61 -21.63 -10.30
N LEU A 46 -9.39 -21.29 -9.27
CA LEU A 46 -9.66 -22.24 -8.20
C LEU A 46 -10.36 -23.50 -8.74
N ARG A 47 -11.38 -23.39 -9.56
CA ARG A 47 -12.14 -24.56 -10.06
C ARG A 47 -11.35 -25.44 -11.01
N THR A 48 -10.42 -24.87 -11.77
CA THR A 48 -9.71 -25.57 -12.86
C THR A 48 -8.29 -25.98 -12.49
N ARG A 49 -7.74 -25.51 -11.35
CA ARG A 49 -6.40 -25.90 -10.90
C ARG A 49 -6.29 -27.42 -10.74
N PRO A 50 -5.10 -28.01 -10.99
CA PRO A 50 -4.88 -29.43 -10.74
C PRO A 50 -5.15 -29.81 -9.28
N ALA A 51 -6.02 -30.79 -9.06
CA ALA A 51 -6.34 -31.29 -7.72
C ALA A 51 -5.08 -31.84 -7.02
N GLY A 52 -4.98 -31.58 -5.71
CA GLY A 52 -3.89 -32.09 -4.87
C GLY A 52 -2.50 -31.46 -5.13
N LYS A 53 -2.40 -30.46 -6.01
CA LYS A 53 -1.16 -29.69 -6.22
C LYS A 53 -1.19 -28.40 -5.39
N PRO A 54 -0.03 -27.93 -4.87
CA PRO A 54 0.05 -26.63 -4.22
C PRO A 54 -0.23 -25.53 -5.23
N PHE A 55 -0.80 -24.41 -4.76
CA PHE A 55 -1.06 -23.24 -5.58
C PHE A 55 -0.66 -21.96 -4.86
N CYS A 56 -0.40 -20.91 -5.63
CA CYS A 56 -0.29 -19.54 -5.15
C CYS A 56 -1.17 -18.67 -6.05
N LEU A 57 -2.14 -17.99 -5.46
CA LEU A 57 -3.03 -17.07 -6.16
C LEU A 57 -2.81 -15.66 -5.62
N THR A 58 -2.36 -14.75 -6.46
CA THR A 58 -2.32 -13.32 -6.15
C THR A 58 -3.50 -12.66 -6.86
N LEU A 59 -4.47 -12.19 -6.08
CA LEU A 59 -5.57 -11.38 -6.57
C LEU A 59 -5.27 -9.92 -6.26
N ALA A 60 -4.97 -9.14 -7.29
CA ALA A 60 -4.59 -7.74 -7.13
C ALA A 60 -5.64 -6.83 -7.79
N PHE A 61 -6.45 -6.23 -6.94
CA PHE A 61 -7.48 -5.30 -7.36
C PHE A 61 -6.87 -3.97 -7.80
N PHE A 62 -7.42 -3.38 -8.86
CA PHE A 62 -7.17 -1.98 -9.17
C PHE A 62 -7.94 -1.08 -8.19
N ALA A 63 -9.19 -1.43 -7.87
CA ALA A 63 -9.93 -0.79 -6.79
C ALA A 63 -9.13 -0.88 -5.46
N THR A 64 -9.06 0.17 -4.66
CA THR A 64 -9.82 1.43 -4.71
C THR A 64 -9.10 2.59 -5.44
N HIS A 65 -8.13 2.30 -6.30
CA HIS A 65 -7.37 3.32 -7.02
C HIS A 65 -8.28 4.25 -7.85
N ALA A 66 -7.95 5.54 -7.90
CA ALA A 66 -8.63 6.52 -8.75
C ALA A 66 -8.24 6.36 -10.23
N GLU A 67 -9.19 6.56 -11.14
CA GLU A 67 -8.96 6.60 -12.57
C GLU A 67 -8.52 8.02 -12.98
N ASP A 68 -7.21 8.26 -12.97
CA ASP A 68 -6.60 9.58 -13.20
C ASP A 68 -7.10 10.31 -14.46
N GLY A 69 -7.51 9.57 -15.49
CA GLY A 69 -8.02 10.13 -16.75
C GLY A 69 -9.54 10.34 -16.79
N ASN A 70 -10.26 9.96 -15.74
CA ASN A 70 -11.72 10.04 -15.68
C ASN A 70 -12.15 11.16 -14.72
N PRO A 71 -13.05 12.08 -15.13
CA PRO A 71 -13.51 13.16 -14.26
C PRO A 71 -14.21 12.67 -12.99
N LEU A 72 -14.77 11.45 -12.99
CA LEU A 72 -15.42 10.86 -11.82
C LEU A 72 -14.42 10.26 -10.83
N GLN A 73 -13.17 10.00 -11.26
CA GLN A 73 -12.06 9.39 -10.50
C GLN A 73 -12.37 8.00 -9.93
N TYR A 74 -13.36 7.85 -9.04
CA TYR A 74 -13.77 6.57 -8.48
C TYR A 74 -15.03 6.05 -9.17
N LEU A 75 -14.96 4.85 -9.74
CA LEU A 75 -15.99 4.25 -10.59
C LEU A 75 -16.63 2.99 -9.95
N PRO A 76 -17.44 3.13 -8.89
CA PRO A 76 -18.18 2.01 -8.32
C PRO A 76 -19.19 1.43 -9.31
N GLN A 77 -19.54 0.16 -9.11
CA GLN A 77 -20.54 -0.53 -9.91
C GLN A 77 -21.96 0.01 -9.62
N PRO A 78 -22.89 -0.05 -10.59
CA PRO A 78 -24.27 0.40 -10.38
C PRO A 78 -24.94 -0.20 -9.13
N ASP A 79 -24.68 -1.48 -8.83
CA ASP A 79 -25.27 -2.18 -7.70
C ASP A 79 -24.80 -1.65 -6.33
N SER A 80 -23.59 -1.08 -6.25
CA SER A 80 -23.04 -0.52 -5.02
C SER A 80 -23.43 0.94 -4.79
N MET A 81 -24.07 1.60 -5.76
CA MET A 81 -24.40 3.03 -5.68
C MET A 81 -25.37 3.39 -4.55
N LYS A 82 -26.21 2.46 -4.10
CA LYS A 82 -27.08 2.68 -2.94
C LYS A 82 -26.32 2.67 -1.61
N LEU A 83 -25.14 2.05 -1.57
CA LEU A 83 -24.34 2.03 -0.35
C LEU A 83 -23.86 3.44 -0.03
N TYR A 84 -23.91 3.79 1.26
CA TYR A 84 -23.42 5.06 1.80
C TYR A 84 -24.12 6.32 1.27
N GLU A 85 -25.23 6.21 0.54
CA GLU A 85 -25.91 7.39 -0.05
C GLU A 85 -26.35 8.39 1.02
N ASP A 86 -26.88 7.90 2.14
CA ASP A 86 -27.34 8.70 3.28
C ASP A 86 -26.27 8.92 4.36
N VAL A 87 -25.05 8.45 4.16
CA VAL A 87 -23.96 8.60 5.14
C VAL A 87 -23.22 9.90 4.88
N THR A 88 -22.94 10.67 5.92
CA THR A 88 -21.99 11.80 5.80
C THR A 88 -20.60 11.31 6.19
N ILE A 89 -19.64 11.40 5.27
CA ILE A 89 -18.27 10.97 5.53
C ILE A 89 -17.54 12.04 6.35
N PRO A 90 -16.88 11.70 7.47
CA PRO A 90 -16.09 12.67 8.22
C PRO A 90 -14.92 13.18 7.39
N VAL A 91 -14.71 14.50 7.40
CA VAL A 91 -13.54 15.14 6.77
C VAL A 91 -12.32 14.99 7.69
N PRO A 92 -11.09 14.81 7.17
CA PRO A 92 -9.92 14.64 8.02
C PRO A 92 -9.59 15.92 8.78
N LYS A 93 -9.12 15.79 10.03
CA LYS A 93 -8.78 16.95 10.88
C LYS A 93 -7.67 17.82 10.28
N THR A 94 -6.74 17.21 9.57
CA THR A 94 -5.64 17.88 8.88
C THR A 94 -6.02 18.36 7.47
N GLY A 95 -7.28 18.25 7.04
CA GLY A 95 -7.74 18.72 5.73
C GLY A 95 -7.93 20.24 5.64
N THR A 96 -7.07 21.03 6.29
CA THR A 96 -7.20 22.48 6.44
C THR A 96 -6.10 23.23 5.72
N ASP A 97 -6.35 24.51 5.38
CA ASP A 97 -5.32 25.37 4.80
C ASP A 97 -4.12 25.53 5.75
N GLU A 98 -4.36 25.56 7.07
CA GLU A 98 -3.31 25.64 8.07
C GLU A 98 -2.37 24.42 7.99
N ALA A 99 -2.94 23.21 7.96
CA ALA A 99 -2.17 21.98 7.86
C ALA A 99 -1.38 21.88 6.54
N PHE A 100 -1.95 22.33 5.42
CA PHE A 100 -1.24 22.37 4.14
C PHE A 100 -0.01 23.29 4.20
N HIS A 101 -0.14 24.48 4.80
CA HIS A 101 0.97 25.43 4.90
C HIS A 101 2.01 25.09 5.98
N LYS A 102 1.75 24.08 6.84
CA LYS A 102 2.78 23.49 7.73
C LYS A 102 3.72 22.55 6.99
N LEU A 103 3.32 21.99 5.85
CA LEU A 103 4.20 21.18 5.02
C LEU A 103 5.35 22.04 4.45
N PRO A 104 6.50 21.43 4.08
CA PRO A 104 7.58 22.16 3.42
C PRO A 104 7.09 22.87 2.15
N GLU A 105 7.65 24.04 1.81
CA GLU A 105 7.16 24.88 0.72
C GLU A 105 7.19 24.19 -0.67
N PHE A 106 8.13 23.26 -0.85
CA PHE A 106 8.23 22.46 -2.08
C PHE A 106 7.16 21.35 -2.18
N ILE A 107 6.45 21.05 -1.09
CA ILE A 107 5.22 20.24 -1.09
C ILE A 107 3.98 21.13 -1.09
N ALA A 108 3.96 22.17 -0.23
CA ALA A 108 2.86 23.11 -0.05
C ALA A 108 2.75 24.12 -1.21
N ASN A 109 2.61 23.64 -2.44
CA ASN A 109 2.45 24.48 -3.62
C ASN A 109 1.57 23.83 -4.69
N GLU A 110 1.03 24.65 -5.57
CA GLU A 110 0.09 24.25 -6.63
C GLU A 110 0.73 23.48 -7.79
N LYS A 111 2.05 23.28 -7.82
CA LYS A 111 2.71 22.42 -8.83
C LYS A 111 2.82 20.97 -8.37
N ASN A 112 2.72 20.73 -7.07
CA ASN A 112 2.80 19.41 -6.46
C ASN A 112 1.62 18.53 -6.91
N GLU A 113 1.91 17.28 -7.28
CA GLU A 113 0.88 16.38 -7.81
C GLU A 113 -0.18 15.99 -6.77
N GLY A 114 0.22 15.81 -5.49
CA GLY A 114 -0.72 15.53 -4.41
C GLY A 114 -1.72 16.67 -4.22
N ARG A 115 -1.24 17.92 -4.31
CA ARG A 115 -2.09 19.12 -4.29
C ARG A 115 -3.01 19.21 -5.52
N ASN A 116 -2.48 18.96 -6.71
CA ASN A 116 -3.29 18.96 -7.94
C ASN A 116 -4.42 17.92 -7.89
N ARG A 117 -4.12 16.71 -7.43
CA ARG A 117 -5.13 15.66 -7.29
C ARG A 117 -6.13 15.92 -6.17
N TRP A 118 -5.73 16.65 -5.13
CA TRP A 118 -6.65 17.14 -4.12
C TRP A 118 -7.71 18.06 -4.75
N HIS A 119 -7.34 18.99 -5.64
CA HIS A 119 -8.31 19.81 -6.39
C HIS A 119 -9.26 19.00 -7.28
N TRP A 120 -8.79 17.86 -7.79
CA TRP A 120 -9.65 16.99 -8.58
C TRP A 120 -10.70 16.26 -7.72
N ARG A 121 -10.41 16.04 -6.44
CA ARG A 121 -11.15 15.08 -5.60
C ARG A 121 -11.85 15.68 -4.38
N PHE A 122 -11.28 16.69 -3.74
CA PHE A 122 -11.56 17.01 -2.33
C PHE A 122 -11.66 18.51 -2.00
N ASP A 123 -11.41 19.42 -2.96
CA ASP A 123 -11.40 20.89 -2.77
C ASP A 123 -12.77 21.54 -2.47
N THR A 124 -13.87 20.78 -2.55
CA THR A 124 -15.17 21.23 -2.05
C THR A 124 -15.83 20.15 -1.18
N PRO A 125 -16.70 20.52 -0.23
CA PRO A 125 -17.45 19.56 0.58
C PRO A 125 -18.21 18.52 -0.28
N GLU A 126 -18.82 18.94 -1.39
CA GLU A 126 -19.61 18.07 -2.27
C GLU A 126 -18.73 17.07 -3.01
N LYS A 127 -17.57 17.52 -3.53
CA LYS A 127 -16.58 16.64 -4.15
C LYS A 127 -16.05 15.64 -3.13
N TYR A 128 -15.67 16.10 -1.93
CA TYR A 128 -15.21 15.23 -0.85
C TYR A 128 -16.22 14.12 -0.53
N GLN A 129 -17.49 14.50 -0.29
CA GLN A 129 -18.54 13.53 0.01
C GLN A 129 -18.75 12.53 -1.14
N THR A 130 -18.75 13.00 -2.39
CA THR A 130 -18.93 12.14 -3.57
C THR A 130 -17.77 11.16 -3.72
N MET A 131 -16.53 11.65 -3.67
CA MET A 131 -15.33 10.85 -3.86
C MET A 131 -15.18 9.80 -2.76
N MET A 132 -15.36 10.18 -1.49
CA MET A 132 -15.19 9.23 -0.39
C MET A 132 -16.30 8.18 -0.32
N LYS A 133 -17.55 8.52 -0.65
CA LYS A 133 -18.62 7.51 -0.81
C LYS A 133 -18.25 6.51 -1.90
N ASN A 134 -17.78 6.98 -3.05
CA ASN A 134 -17.36 6.11 -4.15
C ASN A 134 -16.14 5.24 -3.77
N TYR A 135 -15.17 5.80 -3.04
CA TYR A 135 -14.03 5.05 -2.51
C TYR A 135 -14.50 3.90 -1.59
N TYR A 136 -15.42 4.15 -0.66
CA TYR A 136 -15.94 3.11 0.23
C TYR A 136 -16.81 2.07 -0.50
N ARG A 137 -17.54 2.47 -1.54
CA ARG A 137 -18.25 1.53 -2.43
C ARG A 137 -17.26 0.56 -3.10
N LEU A 138 -16.18 1.09 -3.68
CA LEU A 138 -15.11 0.29 -4.26
C LEU A 138 -14.47 -0.65 -3.23
N ALA A 139 -14.24 -0.18 -2.00
CA ALA A 139 -13.73 -1.03 -0.92
C ALA A 139 -14.70 -2.18 -0.59
N THR A 140 -16.00 -1.91 -0.55
CA THR A 140 -17.04 -2.92 -0.32
C THR A 140 -17.11 -3.95 -1.45
N GLU A 141 -16.89 -3.53 -2.69
CA GLU A 141 -16.85 -4.44 -3.84
C GLU A 141 -15.62 -5.36 -3.82
N VAL A 142 -14.48 -4.85 -3.34
CA VAL A 142 -13.28 -5.66 -3.08
C VAL A 142 -13.58 -6.68 -1.99
N ASP A 143 -14.15 -6.24 -0.85
CA ASP A 143 -14.54 -7.12 0.25
C ASP A 143 -15.51 -8.22 -0.19
N THR A 144 -16.53 -7.87 -0.98
CA THR A 144 -17.49 -8.82 -1.56
C THR A 144 -16.76 -9.88 -2.41
N THR A 145 -15.76 -9.47 -3.19
CA THR A 145 -14.98 -10.39 -4.02
C THR A 145 -14.08 -11.29 -3.16
N CYS A 146 -13.44 -10.76 -2.12
CA CYS A 146 -12.71 -11.55 -1.14
C CYS A 146 -13.61 -12.61 -0.49
N GLY A 147 -14.83 -12.24 -0.10
CA GLY A 147 -15.83 -13.16 0.44
C GLY A 147 -16.16 -14.31 -0.52
N ARG A 148 -16.31 -14.02 -1.82
CA ARG A 148 -16.54 -15.04 -2.86
C ARG A 148 -15.36 -16.01 -3.00
N VAL A 149 -14.12 -15.51 -2.99
CA VAL A 149 -12.91 -16.35 -3.05
C VAL A 149 -12.81 -17.26 -1.83
N LEU A 150 -13.04 -16.73 -0.63
CA LEU A 150 -13.04 -17.52 0.61
C LEU A 150 -14.15 -18.58 0.60
N ALA A 151 -15.33 -18.26 0.10
CA ALA A 151 -16.43 -19.20 -0.05
C ALA A 151 -16.09 -20.32 -1.04
N GLU A 152 -15.44 -20.01 -2.17
CA GLU A 152 -15.00 -21.03 -3.14
C GLU A 152 -13.91 -21.93 -2.54
N LEU A 153 -12.91 -21.38 -1.84
CA LEU A 153 -11.91 -22.19 -1.12
C LEU A 153 -12.56 -23.15 -0.11
N LYS A 154 -13.63 -22.70 0.58
CA LYS A 154 -14.39 -23.54 1.51
C LYS A 154 -15.16 -24.63 0.79
N LYS A 155 -15.83 -24.30 -0.31
CA LYS A 155 -16.59 -25.24 -1.15
C LYS A 155 -15.69 -26.33 -1.73
N GLU A 156 -14.49 -25.95 -2.18
CA GLU A 156 -13.46 -26.85 -2.68
C GLU A 156 -12.75 -27.66 -1.57
N GLY A 157 -13.09 -27.43 -0.30
CA GLY A 157 -12.54 -28.16 0.84
C GLY A 157 -11.07 -27.86 1.15
N VAL A 158 -10.50 -26.78 0.60
CA VAL A 158 -9.07 -26.45 0.76
C VAL A 158 -8.80 -25.25 1.66
N LEU A 159 -9.83 -24.54 2.13
CA LEU A 159 -9.66 -23.35 2.95
C LEU A 159 -8.84 -23.63 4.22
N ASP A 160 -9.05 -24.76 4.89
CA ASP A 160 -8.30 -25.14 6.09
C ASP A 160 -6.87 -25.61 5.82
N ASN A 161 -6.45 -25.62 4.55
CA ASN A 161 -5.07 -25.84 4.13
C ASN A 161 -4.52 -24.65 3.32
N THR A 162 -5.14 -23.47 3.43
CA THR A 162 -4.75 -22.27 2.67
C THR A 162 -4.37 -21.13 3.62
N LEU A 163 -3.13 -20.63 3.49
CA LEU A 163 -2.73 -19.32 4.01
C LEU A 163 -3.37 -18.23 3.17
N VAL A 164 -4.13 -17.34 3.82
CA VAL A 164 -4.74 -16.16 3.17
C VAL A 164 -4.14 -14.90 3.78
N ILE A 165 -3.63 -14.03 2.92
CA ILE A 165 -3.09 -12.72 3.30
C ILE A 165 -3.83 -11.66 2.50
N PHE A 166 -4.35 -10.64 3.19
CA PHE A 166 -4.94 -9.44 2.60
C PHE A 166 -4.10 -8.23 3.01
N THR A 167 -3.73 -7.40 2.04
CA THR A 167 -2.88 -6.22 2.27
C THR A 167 -3.13 -5.14 1.22
N GLY A 168 -2.71 -3.90 1.52
CA GLY A 168 -2.52 -2.84 0.53
C GLY A 168 -1.08 -2.77 0.02
N ASP A 169 -0.86 -2.08 -1.10
CA ASP A 169 0.46 -1.75 -1.63
C ASP A 169 1.03 -0.47 -0.98
N ASN A 170 0.17 0.51 -0.75
CA ASN A 170 0.44 1.79 -0.09
C ASN A 170 -0.83 2.29 0.60
N GLY A 171 -0.67 3.24 1.51
CA GLY A 171 -1.78 4.03 2.02
C GLY A 171 -2.30 5.02 0.97
N ASN A 172 -3.11 5.98 1.40
CA ASN A 172 -3.63 7.03 0.55
C ASN A 172 -4.04 8.25 1.40
N PHE A 173 -3.60 9.44 1.01
CA PHE A 173 -4.18 10.71 1.45
C PHE A 173 -5.59 10.83 0.86
N HIS A 174 -6.57 10.97 1.73
CA HIS A 174 -7.98 11.18 1.44
C HIS A 174 -8.40 12.63 1.67
N GLY A 175 -7.46 13.57 1.56
CA GLY A 175 -7.67 14.99 1.85
C GLY A 175 -6.91 15.49 3.07
N GLU A 176 -6.29 14.60 3.85
CA GLU A 176 -5.33 14.98 4.89
C GLU A 176 -4.25 15.88 4.29
N HIS A 177 -3.89 16.95 5.02
CA HIS A 177 -2.97 18.00 4.61
C HIS A 177 -3.31 18.66 3.27
N GLN A 178 -4.57 18.58 2.83
CA GLN A 178 -5.02 18.97 1.49
C GLN A 178 -4.19 18.34 0.35
N LEU A 179 -3.81 17.07 0.55
CA LEU A 179 -3.16 16.23 -0.44
C LEU A 179 -4.09 15.07 -0.83
N ALA A 180 -3.79 14.47 -1.97
CA ALA A 180 -4.40 13.22 -2.41
C ALA A 180 -3.32 12.25 -2.90
N ASP A 181 -3.67 10.96 -2.97
CA ASP A 181 -2.80 9.88 -3.44
C ASP A 181 -1.72 9.47 -2.42
N LYS A 182 -0.52 9.05 -2.86
CA LYS A 182 0.50 8.46 -1.98
C LYS A 182 1.92 8.68 -2.50
N TRP A 183 2.71 9.58 -1.95
CA TRP A 183 4.13 9.72 -2.33
C TRP A 183 5.04 10.22 -1.21
N TYR A 184 4.46 10.42 -0.04
CA TYR A 184 5.12 11.15 1.03
C TYR A 184 5.24 10.24 2.26
N PRO A 185 6.26 10.42 3.10
CA PRO A 185 6.56 9.52 4.22
C PRO A 185 5.57 9.54 5.40
N HIS A 186 4.44 10.25 5.26
CA HIS A 186 3.41 10.35 6.30
C HIS A 186 2.63 9.04 6.44
N GLU A 187 2.09 8.79 7.64
CA GLU A 187 1.35 7.57 7.98
C GLU A 187 0.21 7.27 6.99
N GLU A 188 -0.52 8.29 6.55
CA GLU A 188 -1.60 8.16 5.56
C GLU A 188 -1.15 7.46 4.30
N SER A 189 0.10 7.66 3.87
CA SER A 189 0.65 7.13 2.63
C SER A 189 1.39 5.81 2.81
N ILE A 190 2.01 5.56 3.97
CA ILE A 190 2.90 4.40 4.17
C ILE A 190 2.26 3.26 4.97
N ARG A 191 1.20 3.54 5.74
CA ARG A 191 0.54 2.54 6.56
C ARG A 191 -0.57 1.85 5.78
N VAL A 192 -0.50 0.52 5.71
CA VAL A 192 -1.47 -0.33 4.99
C VAL A 192 -2.13 -1.34 5.93
N PRO A 193 -3.36 -1.80 5.61
CA PRO A 193 -3.92 -2.95 6.32
C PRO A 193 -3.09 -4.20 6.02
N LEU A 194 -2.96 -5.08 7.01
CA LEU A 194 -2.44 -6.44 6.84
C LEU A 194 -3.28 -7.40 7.69
N ILE A 195 -3.96 -8.33 7.04
CA ILE A 195 -4.77 -9.36 7.68
C ILE A 195 -4.24 -10.72 7.25
N VAL A 196 -3.97 -11.60 8.21
CA VAL A 196 -3.43 -12.94 7.96
C VAL A 196 -4.34 -14.00 8.58
N ARG A 197 -4.78 -14.94 7.75
CA ARG A 197 -5.39 -16.20 8.18
C ARG A 197 -4.46 -17.34 7.80
N ASP A 198 -3.83 -17.94 8.79
CA ASP A 198 -2.98 -19.10 8.61
C ASP A 198 -3.58 -20.31 9.35
N PRO A 199 -3.84 -21.45 8.68
CA PRO A 199 -4.33 -22.67 9.35
C PRO A 199 -3.42 -23.22 10.46
N ARG A 200 -2.12 -22.84 10.46
CA ARG A 200 -1.15 -23.21 11.49
C ARG A 200 -1.29 -22.36 12.76
N MET A 201 -2.02 -21.25 12.71
CA MET A 201 -2.23 -20.36 13.84
C MET A 201 -3.02 -21.06 14.96
N ALA A 202 -2.53 -20.96 16.20
CA ALA A 202 -3.27 -21.46 17.36
C ALA A 202 -4.61 -20.72 17.53
N LYS A 203 -5.68 -21.42 17.95
CA LYS A 203 -7.01 -20.80 18.16
C LYS A 203 -6.99 -19.59 19.09
N SER A 204 -6.09 -19.55 20.07
CA SER A 204 -5.90 -18.43 21.00
C SER A 204 -5.37 -17.14 20.35
N ARG A 205 -4.75 -17.25 19.16
CA ARG A 205 -4.20 -16.13 18.37
C ARG A 205 -5.20 -15.61 17.33
N VAL A 206 -6.27 -16.35 17.03
CA VAL A 206 -7.28 -15.93 16.04
C VAL A 206 -8.03 -14.69 16.53
N GLY A 207 -8.20 -13.69 15.64
CA GLY A 207 -8.87 -12.43 15.95
C GLY A 207 -8.07 -11.47 16.84
N LYS A 208 -6.78 -11.75 17.07
CA LYS A 208 -5.88 -10.84 17.78
C LYS A 208 -5.25 -9.84 16.82
N THR A 209 -5.04 -8.62 17.30
CA THR A 209 -4.24 -7.60 16.63
C THR A 209 -2.81 -7.64 17.14
N ASN A 210 -1.87 -7.23 16.29
CA ASN A 210 -0.47 -7.05 16.66
C ASN A 210 -0.01 -5.68 16.14
N ASP A 211 0.73 -4.95 16.96
CA ASP A 211 1.22 -3.60 16.67
C ASP A 211 2.69 -3.60 16.20
N VAL A 212 3.31 -4.75 15.93
CA VAL A 212 4.67 -4.80 15.37
C VAL A 212 4.74 -4.23 13.95
N PHE A 213 5.92 -3.75 13.55
CA PHE A 213 6.16 -3.34 12.17
C PHE A 213 6.25 -4.54 11.22
N ALA A 214 5.21 -4.76 10.43
CA ALA A 214 5.23 -5.61 9.24
C ALA A 214 5.40 -4.73 7.99
N LEU A 215 6.31 -5.10 7.10
CA LEU A 215 6.64 -4.35 5.89
C LEU A 215 6.27 -5.15 4.65
N ASN A 216 6.00 -4.48 3.52
CA ASN A 216 5.68 -5.16 2.27
C ASN A 216 6.78 -6.15 1.83
N VAL A 217 8.05 -5.84 2.14
CA VAL A 217 9.21 -6.72 1.86
C VAL A 217 9.17 -8.04 2.62
N ASP A 218 8.37 -8.15 3.69
CA ASP A 218 8.20 -9.36 4.49
C ASP A 218 7.27 -10.40 3.85
N LEU A 219 6.45 -9.98 2.88
CA LEU A 219 5.46 -10.87 2.25
C LEU A 219 6.15 -11.98 1.45
N ALA A 220 7.16 -11.65 0.66
CA ALA A 220 7.90 -12.62 -0.14
C ALA A 220 8.56 -13.74 0.70
N PRO A 221 9.36 -13.46 1.75
CA PRO A 221 9.92 -14.51 2.60
C PRO A 221 8.82 -15.29 3.36
N THR A 222 7.69 -14.65 3.71
CA THR A 222 6.55 -15.35 4.32
C THR A 222 5.94 -16.38 3.36
N PHE A 223 5.73 -16.03 2.10
CA PHE A 223 5.23 -16.97 1.08
C PHE A 223 6.19 -18.13 0.85
N LEU A 224 7.50 -17.85 0.77
CA LEU A 224 8.52 -18.90 0.61
C LEU A 224 8.52 -19.84 1.82
N ALA A 225 8.49 -19.30 3.03
CA ALA A 225 8.44 -20.10 4.26
C ALA A 225 7.18 -20.97 4.33
N ALA A 226 6.01 -20.44 3.93
CA ALA A 226 4.77 -21.21 3.84
C ALA A 226 4.86 -22.36 2.82
N ALA A 227 5.63 -22.18 1.74
CA ALA A 227 5.91 -23.22 0.75
C ALA A 227 7.06 -24.17 1.15
N GLY A 228 7.66 -24.02 2.33
CA GLY A 228 8.82 -24.80 2.78
C GLY A 228 10.13 -24.45 2.04
N ILE A 229 10.16 -23.31 1.37
CA ILE A 229 11.32 -22.81 0.60
C ILE A 229 12.09 -21.81 1.46
N LYS A 230 13.42 -21.98 1.52
CA LYS A 230 14.29 -21.03 2.22
C LYS A 230 14.38 -19.72 1.43
N ALA A 231 14.10 -18.60 2.09
CA ALA A 231 14.29 -17.27 1.51
C ALA A 231 15.78 -17.02 1.16
N PRO A 232 16.09 -16.48 -0.03
CA PRO A 232 17.43 -16.03 -0.38
C PRO A 232 17.96 -14.99 0.62
N LYS A 233 19.26 -15.02 0.92
CA LYS A 233 19.91 -14.04 1.81
C LYS A 233 19.85 -12.60 1.30
N THR A 234 19.54 -12.40 0.02
CA THR A 234 19.36 -11.08 -0.59
C THR A 234 18.02 -10.45 -0.27
N MET A 235 17.02 -11.21 0.18
CA MET A 235 15.75 -10.64 0.65
C MET A 235 15.97 -10.00 2.03
N GLN A 236 15.62 -8.72 2.15
CA GLN A 236 15.75 -7.95 3.39
C GLN A 236 14.56 -8.12 4.34
N GLY A 237 13.42 -8.58 3.81
CA GLY A 237 12.25 -8.92 4.60
C GLY A 237 12.47 -10.12 5.51
N ARG A 238 11.57 -10.29 6.48
CA ARG A 238 11.54 -11.40 7.43
C ARG A 238 10.23 -12.15 7.28
N ASP A 239 10.25 -13.47 7.43
CA ASP A 239 9.02 -14.26 7.50
C ASP A 239 8.14 -13.78 8.67
N LEU A 240 6.88 -13.46 8.39
CA LEU A 240 5.90 -12.98 9.38
C LEU A 240 5.30 -14.12 10.20
N ALA A 241 5.39 -15.38 9.75
CA ALA A 241 4.76 -16.52 10.43
C ALA A 241 5.09 -16.63 11.93
N PRO A 242 6.33 -16.39 12.38
CA PRO A 242 6.66 -16.41 13.80
C PRO A 242 5.85 -15.42 14.66
N LEU A 243 5.32 -14.33 14.10
CA LEU A 243 4.53 -13.33 14.84
C LEU A 243 3.13 -13.83 15.23
N TYR A 244 2.61 -14.85 14.55
CA TYR A 244 1.24 -15.32 14.75
C TYR A 244 1.10 -16.83 14.94
N VAL A 245 2.09 -17.64 14.50
CA VAL A 245 2.11 -19.10 14.72
C VAL A 245 2.78 -19.46 16.04
N SER A 246 3.82 -18.72 16.45
CA SER A 246 4.58 -19.05 17.65
C SER A 246 3.79 -18.82 18.94
N GLU A 247 4.06 -19.63 19.96
CA GLU A 247 3.51 -19.41 21.30
C GLU A 247 4.05 -18.12 21.94
N LYS A 248 5.34 -17.85 21.74
CA LYS A 248 6.01 -16.64 22.22
C LYS A 248 6.30 -15.71 21.07
N ASP A 249 6.08 -14.42 21.30
CA ASP A 249 6.39 -13.40 20.32
C ASP A 249 7.91 -13.33 20.11
N PRO A 250 8.40 -13.32 18.86
CA PRO A 250 9.82 -13.25 18.57
C PRO A 250 10.34 -11.82 18.84
N GLU A 251 11.66 -11.69 19.01
CA GLU A 251 12.28 -10.38 18.84
C GLU A 251 12.06 -9.89 17.42
N TRP A 252 11.60 -8.66 17.28
CA TRP A 252 11.18 -8.09 16.01
C TRP A 252 11.78 -6.70 15.78
N ARG A 253 11.64 -6.18 14.55
CA ARG A 253 12.10 -4.84 14.23
C ARG A 253 11.24 -3.80 14.95
N THR A 254 11.88 -2.74 15.41
CA THR A 254 11.26 -1.58 16.08
C THR A 254 11.33 -0.32 15.23
N GLU A 255 11.92 -0.42 14.05
CA GLU A 255 12.12 0.69 13.11
C GLU A 255 12.35 0.16 11.69
N PHE A 256 12.20 1.02 10.70
CA PHE A 256 12.52 0.70 9.31
C PHE A 256 12.93 1.94 8.52
N PHE A 257 13.60 1.69 7.39
CA PHE A 257 13.92 2.70 6.39
C PHE A 257 12.84 2.75 5.32
N TYR A 258 12.43 3.96 4.98
CA TYR A 258 11.53 4.26 3.88
C TYR A 258 12.29 5.07 2.83
N GLU A 259 12.00 4.81 1.56
CA GLU A 259 12.47 5.64 0.45
C GLU A 259 11.43 5.75 -0.66
N PHE A 260 11.48 6.88 -1.33
CA PHE A 260 10.73 7.18 -2.53
C PHE A 260 11.59 8.04 -3.46
N ALA A 261 11.66 7.65 -4.74
CA ALA A 261 12.45 8.35 -5.74
C ALA A 261 11.66 9.49 -6.39
N THR A 262 12.35 10.55 -6.82
CA THR A 262 11.74 11.67 -7.55
C THR A 262 10.97 11.15 -8.77
N MET A 263 9.69 11.50 -8.89
CA MET A 263 8.91 11.19 -10.08
C MET A 263 8.79 12.43 -10.97
N LYS A 264 9.17 12.27 -12.24
CA LYS A 264 9.24 13.33 -13.28
C LYS A 264 10.20 14.47 -12.96
N ASN A 265 9.98 15.23 -11.88
CA ASN A 265 10.84 16.31 -11.41
C ASN A 265 10.48 16.70 -9.96
N THR A 266 11.34 17.50 -9.32
CA THR A 266 11.24 17.90 -7.92
C THR A 266 10.04 18.78 -7.59
N SER A 267 9.46 19.48 -8.58
CA SER A 267 8.23 20.28 -8.38
C SER A 267 6.95 19.46 -8.53
N PHE A 268 7.03 18.30 -9.21
CA PHE A 268 5.89 17.40 -9.39
C PHE A 268 5.75 16.48 -8.17
N ILE A 269 6.72 15.58 -7.97
CA ILE A 269 6.83 14.71 -6.79
C ILE A 269 8.33 14.52 -6.47
N PRO A 270 8.85 15.14 -5.39
CA PRO A 270 10.25 15.02 -5.02
C PRO A 270 10.57 13.69 -4.34
N ALA A 271 11.85 13.33 -4.31
CA ALA A 271 12.33 12.19 -3.54
C ALA A 271 12.17 12.43 -2.03
N SER A 272 11.91 11.36 -1.30
CA SER A 272 11.89 11.38 0.17
C SER A 272 12.51 10.11 0.74
N GLN A 273 13.08 10.24 1.92
CA GLN A 273 13.62 9.14 2.72
C GLN A 273 13.20 9.34 4.16
N ALA A 274 12.99 8.26 4.91
CA ALA A 274 12.68 8.37 6.32
C ALA A 274 13.23 7.21 7.15
N LEU A 275 13.55 7.53 8.40
CA LEU A 275 13.61 6.54 9.48
C LEU A 275 12.28 6.61 10.22
N VAL A 276 11.60 5.47 10.29
CA VAL A 276 10.29 5.35 10.92
C VAL A 276 10.38 4.48 12.16
N ARG A 277 9.97 5.02 13.31
CA ARG A 277 9.71 4.29 14.57
C ARG A 277 8.25 4.52 14.97
N LYS A 278 7.83 3.91 16.08
CA LYS A 278 6.47 4.11 16.63
C LYS A 278 6.31 5.44 17.37
N ASP A 279 7.41 5.95 17.90
CA ASP A 279 7.47 7.13 18.76
C ASP A 279 8.03 8.34 18.01
N TRP A 280 8.95 8.13 17.07
CA TRP A 280 9.58 9.21 16.31
C TRP A 280 9.68 8.89 14.83
N LYS A 281 9.61 9.94 14.00
CA LYS A 281 9.92 9.87 12.57
C LYS A 281 10.91 10.94 12.20
N TYR A 282 11.95 10.56 11.46
CA TYR A 282 12.90 11.49 10.85
C TYR A 282 12.77 11.38 9.34
N MET A 283 12.58 12.52 8.68
CA MET A 283 12.42 12.59 7.23
C MET A 283 13.55 13.41 6.61
N LEU A 284 13.98 13.00 5.42
CA LEU A 284 14.94 13.70 4.60
C LEU A 284 14.38 13.82 3.17
N TRP A 285 14.34 15.04 2.66
CA TRP A 285 14.06 15.37 1.26
C TRP A 285 15.39 15.69 0.57
N PRO A 286 16.06 14.68 -0.04
CA PRO A 286 17.42 14.83 -0.53
C PRO A 286 17.55 15.89 -1.63
N ASP A 287 16.52 16.05 -2.46
CA ASP A 287 16.46 17.05 -3.54
C ASP A 287 16.60 18.49 -3.02
N PHE A 288 16.16 18.74 -1.79
CA PHE A 288 16.15 20.07 -1.15
C PHE A 288 17.08 20.17 0.06
N LYS A 289 17.75 19.07 0.44
CA LYS A 289 18.52 18.96 1.69
C LYS A 289 17.69 19.40 2.92
N ARG A 290 16.38 19.14 2.89
CA ARG A 290 15.45 19.49 3.96
C ARG A 290 15.24 18.29 4.86
N GLU A 291 15.40 18.50 6.16
CA GLU A 291 15.14 17.50 7.19
C GLU A 291 13.88 17.91 7.98
N GLN A 292 13.17 16.91 8.51
CA GLN A 292 12.06 17.10 9.44
C GLN A 292 12.13 16.04 10.56
N LEU A 293 11.60 16.38 11.73
CA LEU A 293 11.56 15.49 12.90
C LEU A 293 10.19 15.57 13.57
N PHE A 294 9.53 14.43 13.78
CA PHE A 294 8.20 14.35 14.37
C PHE A 294 8.17 13.41 15.58
N ASP A 295 7.53 13.85 16.67
CA ASP A 295 7.14 13.01 17.81
C ASP A 295 5.76 12.41 17.51
N LEU A 296 5.72 11.16 17.06
CA LEU A 296 4.48 10.49 16.68
C LEU A 296 3.55 10.17 17.86
N LYS A 297 4.05 10.21 19.10
CA LYS A 297 3.23 9.98 20.28
C LYS A 297 2.44 11.24 20.66
N GLY A 298 3.09 12.40 20.60
CA GLY A 298 2.47 13.70 20.87
C GLY A 298 1.74 14.30 19.67
N ASP A 299 2.21 13.98 18.46
CA ASP A 299 1.74 14.49 17.18
C ASP A 299 1.53 13.34 16.18
N PRO A 300 0.45 12.56 16.33
CA PRO A 300 0.16 11.43 15.45
C PRO A 300 -0.23 11.84 14.03
N PHE A 301 -0.38 13.15 13.77
CA PHE A 301 -0.74 13.73 12.48
C PHE A 301 0.45 14.38 11.77
N GLU A 302 1.64 14.37 12.37
CA GLU A 302 2.88 14.83 11.74
C GLU A 302 2.79 16.31 11.26
N GLU A 303 2.09 17.15 12.02
CA GLU A 303 1.92 18.57 11.70
C GLU A 303 3.01 19.48 12.30
N ASN A 304 3.70 19.02 13.35
CA ASN A 304 4.65 19.82 14.11
C ASN A 304 6.10 19.35 13.89
N ASP A 305 6.78 19.99 12.93
CA ASP A 305 8.19 19.75 12.66
C ASP A 305 9.10 20.29 13.78
N LEU A 306 9.68 19.38 14.56
CA LEU A 306 10.55 19.65 15.70
C LEU A 306 12.04 19.79 15.30
N ILE A 307 12.37 19.86 14.01
CA ILE A 307 13.78 19.92 13.55
C ILE A 307 14.57 21.08 14.16
N ASN A 308 13.89 22.20 14.46
CA ASN A 308 14.48 23.41 15.03
C ASN A 308 14.28 23.55 16.54
N ASP A 309 13.62 22.60 17.21
CA ASP A 309 13.40 22.65 18.65
C ASP A 309 14.71 22.34 19.40
N PRO A 310 15.29 23.30 20.16
CA PRO A 310 16.52 23.07 20.91
C PRO A 310 16.40 21.95 21.94
N ALA A 311 15.20 21.68 22.47
CA ALA A 311 14.95 20.60 23.41
C ALA A 311 15.11 19.21 22.77
N GLN A 312 14.98 19.10 21.44
CA GLN A 312 15.09 17.84 20.70
C GLN A 312 16.47 17.61 20.09
N LYS A 313 17.47 18.43 20.40
CA LYS A 313 18.81 18.34 19.81
C LYS A 313 19.43 16.95 19.92
N ASP A 314 19.38 16.35 21.11
CA ASP A 314 19.96 15.02 21.35
C ASP A 314 19.19 13.93 20.61
N ARG A 315 17.86 14.04 20.56
CA ARG A 315 16.99 13.13 19.79
C ARG A 315 17.31 13.22 18.30
N LEU A 316 17.44 14.43 17.76
CA LEU A 316 17.78 14.65 16.36
C LEU A 316 19.15 14.06 16.00
N THR A 317 20.16 14.24 16.84
CA THR A 317 21.49 13.64 16.63
C THR A 317 21.42 12.11 16.60
N GLU A 318 20.64 11.50 17.50
CA GLU A 318 20.42 10.05 17.51
C GLU A 318 19.71 9.55 16.25
N MET A 319 18.60 10.21 15.88
CA MET A 319 17.79 9.84 14.71
C MET A 319 18.58 9.96 13.40
N ARG A 320 19.38 11.03 13.23
CA ARG A 320 20.28 11.20 12.08
C ARG A 320 21.30 10.08 11.97
N LYS A 321 21.98 9.77 13.07
CA LYS A 321 22.97 8.68 13.10
C LYS A 321 22.30 7.36 12.70
N ARG A 322 21.14 7.07 13.28
CA ARG A 322 20.44 5.82 13.02
C ARG A 322 19.90 5.74 11.59
N PHE A 323 19.42 6.85 11.04
CA PHE A 323 18.98 6.96 9.65
C PHE A 323 20.10 6.55 8.68
N GLU A 324 21.32 7.05 8.87
CA GLU A 324 22.46 6.69 8.02
C GLU A 324 22.84 5.20 8.15
N GLU A 325 22.75 4.63 9.35
CA GLU A 325 22.98 3.19 9.57
C GLU A 325 21.95 2.33 8.83
N LEU A 326 20.66 2.69 8.88
CA LEU A 326 19.60 1.98 8.16
C LEU A 326 19.73 2.16 6.65
N LYS A 327 20.02 3.37 6.19
CA LYS A 327 20.23 3.69 4.77
C LYS A 327 21.40 2.90 4.18
N ALA A 328 22.51 2.77 4.90
CA ALA A 328 23.65 1.96 4.46
C ALA A 328 23.34 0.45 4.44
N ALA A 329 22.40 0.00 5.28
CA ALA A 329 21.95 -1.39 5.31
C ALA A 329 20.91 -1.71 4.22
N ALA A 330 20.15 -0.72 3.76
CA ALA A 330 19.28 -0.81 2.60
C ALA A 330 20.14 -0.96 1.33
N LYS A 331 20.00 -2.10 0.66
CA LYS A 331 20.74 -2.50 -0.55
C LYS A 331 19.80 -2.83 -1.70
#